data_AF-A0A3S1F8A4-F1
#
_entry.id   AF-A0A3S1F8A4-F1
#
_cell.length_a   1.000
_cell.length_b   1.000
_cell.length_c   1.000
_cell.angle_alpha   90.00
_cell.angle_beta   90.00
_cell.angle_gamma   90.00
#
_symmetry.space_group_name_H-M   'P 1'
#
loop_
_entity.id
_entity.type
_entity.pdbx_description
1 polymer ?
#
loop_
_entity_poly.entity_id
_entity_poly.type
_entity_poly.pdbx_seq_one_letter_code
_entity_poly.pdbx_strand_id
1 'polypeptide(L)'
;MGSLFVLIKYLGGAYLILLGIRLCTSKSKNVETQEVVKSSLISSFLTGLLITLGDQKATLFYLGFFPAFVDISKISYFDTGIIITITTVAVGGVKLGYAFMADRARLLISSKITKGINIAAGCVMIAVGVFLVTKA
;
A
#
# COMPACT_ATOMS: atom_id res chain seq x y z
N MET A 1 -21.18 -10.80 -18.45
CA MET A 1 -20.24 -10.90 -17.31
C MET A 1 -20.74 -10.06 -16.14
N GLY A 2 -21.91 -10.40 -15.58
CA GLY A 2 -22.67 -9.47 -14.71
C GLY A 2 -22.71 -9.82 -13.22
N SER A 3 -22.99 -11.06 -12.85
CA SER A 3 -23.22 -11.43 -11.45
C SER A 3 -21.95 -11.54 -10.60
N LEU A 4 -20.89 -12.16 -11.14
CA LEU A 4 -19.62 -12.33 -10.42
C LEU A 4 -18.93 -10.99 -10.13
N PHE A 5 -18.99 -10.05 -11.07
CA PHE A 5 -18.40 -8.72 -10.88
C PHE A 5 -19.14 -7.90 -9.82
N VAL A 6 -20.48 -7.99 -9.79
CA VAL A 6 -21.32 -7.38 -8.74
C VAL A 6 -21.03 -8.02 -7.39
N LEU A 7 -20.89 -9.35 -7.32
CA LEU A 7 -20.54 -10.07 -6.08
C LEU A 7 -19.19 -9.60 -5.51
N ILE A 8 -18.18 -9.46 -6.38
CA ILE A 8 -16.85 -8.95 -6.00
C ILE A 8 -16.93 -7.50 -5.51
N LYS A 9 -17.75 -6.65 -6.15
CA LYS A 9 -17.96 -5.27 -5.67
C LYS A 9 -18.60 -5.22 -4.29
N TYR A 10 -19.63 -6.02 -4.03
CA TYR A 10 -20.26 -6.08 -2.71
C TYR A 10 -19.29 -6.58 -1.64
N LEU A 11 -18.53 -7.65 -1.94
CA LEU A 11 -17.49 -8.17 -1.04
C LEU A 11 -16.39 -7.13 -0.76
N GLY A 12 -15.90 -6.46 -1.80
CA GLY A 12 -14.87 -5.42 -1.68
C GLY A 12 -15.37 -4.20 -0.90
N GLY A 13 -16.60 -3.76 -1.15
CA GLY A 13 -17.23 -2.66 -0.44
C GLY A 13 -17.47 -2.97 1.04
N ALA A 14 -18.00 -4.16 1.36
CA ALA A 14 -18.15 -4.62 2.75
C ALA A 14 -16.81 -4.72 3.47
N TYR A 15 -15.76 -5.21 2.79
CA TYR A 15 -14.41 -5.29 3.35
C TYR A 15 -13.83 -3.90 3.66
N LEU A 16 -14.01 -2.92 2.76
CA LEU A 16 -13.57 -1.54 2.98
C LEU A 16 -14.29 -0.89 4.17
N ILE A 17 -15.61 -1.10 4.30
CA ILE A 17 -16.39 -0.60 5.43
C ILE A 17 -15.86 -1.21 6.74
N LEU A 18 -15.64 -2.53 6.76
CA LEU A 18 -15.12 -3.23 7.94
C LEU A 18 -13.72 -2.73 8.32
N LEU A 19 -12.83 -2.52 7.35
CA LEU A 19 -11.51 -1.93 7.59
C LEU A 19 -11.60 -0.49 8.12
N GLY A 20 -12.48 0.33 7.54
CA GLY A 20 -12.67 1.70 7.97
C GLY A 20 -13.25 1.80 9.38
N ILE A 21 -14.22 0.95 9.74
CA ILE A 21 -14.73 0.85 11.12
C ILE A 21 -13.63 0.41 12.08
N ARG A 22 -12.80 -0.57 11.69
CA ARG A 22 -11.64 -1.01 12.49
C ARG A 22 -10.63 0.12 12.69
N LEU A 23 -10.39 0.96 11.68
CA LEU A 23 -9.51 2.12 11.78
C LEU A 23 -10.09 3.20 12.73
N CYS A 24 -11.38 3.51 12.60
CA CYS A 24 -12.06 4.49 13.45
C CYS A 24 -12.17 4.03 14.91
N THR A 25 -12.38 2.73 15.12
CA THR A 25 -12.54 2.10 16.45
C THR A 25 -11.20 1.64 17.03
N SER A 26 -10.12 1.71 16.25
CA SER A 26 -8.78 1.47 16.72
C SER A 26 -8.54 2.43 17.88
N LYS A 27 -8.59 1.92 19.12
CA LYS A 27 -8.05 2.65 20.26
C LYS A 27 -6.66 3.03 19.79
N SER A 28 -6.36 4.33 19.76
CA SER A 28 -4.98 4.80 19.71
C SER A 28 -4.35 4.13 20.90
N LYS A 29 -3.76 2.94 20.66
CA LYS A 29 -2.97 2.24 21.63
C LYS A 29 -2.00 3.33 21.97
N ASN A 30 -2.02 3.78 23.23
CA ASN A 30 -0.91 4.59 23.69
C ASN A 30 0.30 3.88 23.11
N VAL A 31 1.17 4.64 22.46
CA VAL A 31 2.51 4.16 22.21
C VAL A 31 3.20 4.07 23.60
N GLU A 32 2.55 3.48 24.61
CA GLU A 32 3.20 2.47 25.42
C GLU A 32 3.84 1.56 24.39
N THR A 33 5.13 1.73 24.31
CA THR A 33 6.09 0.71 23.97
C THR A 33 5.60 -0.65 24.52
N GLN A 34 4.62 -1.27 23.88
CA GLN A 34 4.81 -2.66 23.53
C GLN A 34 6.12 -2.60 22.80
N GLU A 35 7.16 -3.11 23.46
CA GLU A 35 8.45 -3.35 22.85
C GLU A 35 8.12 -3.85 21.46
N VAL A 36 8.34 -2.99 20.47
CA VAL A 36 8.32 -3.42 19.08
C VAL A 36 9.48 -4.39 19.11
N VAL A 37 9.18 -5.68 19.30
CA VAL A 37 10.13 -6.78 19.32
C VAL A 37 11.10 -6.40 18.23
N LYS A 38 12.33 -5.99 18.60
CA LYS A 38 13.24 -5.24 17.72
C LYS A 38 13.20 -5.95 16.38
N SER A 39 12.40 -5.44 15.44
CA SER A 39 12.13 -6.20 14.22
C SER A 39 13.46 -6.15 13.52
N SER A 40 14.10 -7.31 13.40
CA SER A 40 15.38 -7.40 12.71
C SER A 40 15.23 -6.66 11.38
N LEU A 41 16.25 -5.90 10.98
CA LEU A 41 16.22 -5.17 9.69
C LEU A 41 15.78 -6.09 8.55
N ILE A 42 16.18 -7.36 8.63
CA ILE A 42 15.80 -8.43 7.71
C ILE A 42 14.29 -8.72 7.76
N SER A 43 13.68 -8.81 8.94
CA SER A 43 12.24 -9.04 9.10
C SER A 43 11.41 -7.89 8.52
N SER A 44 11.81 -6.64 8.79
CA SER A 44 11.15 -5.45 8.23
C SER A 44 11.32 -5.38 6.71
N PHE A 45 12.52 -5.72 6.19
CA PHE A 45 12.77 -5.81 4.75
C PHE A 45 11.93 -6.89 4.09
N LEU A 46 11.90 -8.11 4.65
CA LEU A 46 11.07 -9.21 4.14
C LEU A 46 9.59 -8.87 4.17
N THR A 47 9.13 -8.21 5.24
CA THR A 47 7.73 -7.78 5.36
C THR A 47 7.39 -6.78 4.24
N GLY A 48 8.23 -5.76 4.03
CA GLY A 48 8.03 -4.80 2.93
C GLY A 48 8.10 -5.43 1.55
N LEU A 49 9.03 -6.38 1.36
CA LEU A 49 9.18 -7.15 0.13
C LEU A 49 7.94 -7.99 -0.15
N LEU A 50 7.47 -8.77 0.85
CA LEU A 50 6.29 -9.63 0.74
C LEU A 50 5.01 -8.83 0.54
N ILE A 51 4.86 -7.67 1.19
CA ILE A 51 3.71 -6.77 0.95
C ILE A 51 3.72 -6.25 -0.48
N THR A 52 4.90 -5.86 -0.99
CA THR A 52 5.02 -5.33 -2.36
C THR A 52 4.80 -6.43 -3.41
N LEU A 53 5.39 -7.61 -3.23
CA LEU A 53 5.21 -8.76 -4.11
C LEU A 53 3.78 -9.34 -4.02
N GLY A 54 3.16 -9.26 -2.84
CA GLY A 54 1.78 -9.67 -2.60
C GLY A 54 0.75 -8.73 -3.22
N ASP A 55 1.13 -7.53 -3.66
CA ASP A 55 0.30 -6.67 -4.49
C ASP A 55 0.23 -7.23 -5.91
N GLN A 56 -0.57 -8.29 -6.05
CA GLN A 56 -0.82 -8.97 -7.32
C GLN A 56 -1.47 -8.02 -8.33
N LYS A 57 -2.22 -7.00 -7.86
CA LYS A 57 -2.86 -6.02 -8.74
C LYS A 57 -1.79 -5.15 -9.42
N ALA A 58 -0.86 -4.59 -8.66
CA ALA A 58 0.22 -3.79 -9.22
C ALA A 58 1.13 -4.64 -10.11
N THR A 59 1.49 -5.85 -9.66
CA THR A 59 2.38 -6.75 -10.41
C THR A 59 1.78 -7.14 -11.76
N LEU A 60 0.52 -7.59 -11.80
CA LEU A 60 -0.16 -7.93 -13.05
C LEU A 60 -0.35 -6.71 -13.97
N PHE A 61 -0.61 -5.54 -13.40
CA PHE A 61 -0.68 -4.30 -14.17
C PHE A 61 0.64 -4.00 -14.88
N TYR A 62 1.77 -4.04 -14.16
CA TYR A 62 3.08 -3.83 -14.77
C TYR A 62 3.42 -4.90 -15.80
N LEU A 63 3.14 -6.18 -15.53
CA LEU A 63 3.42 -7.27 -16.47
C LEU A 63 2.64 -7.14 -17.78
N GLY A 64 1.39 -6.71 -17.71
CA GLY A 64 0.54 -6.50 -18.90
C GLY A 64 0.88 -5.22 -19.65
N PHE A 65 1.30 -4.17 -18.94
CA PHE A 65 1.58 -2.86 -19.53
C PHE A 65 2.99 -2.78 -20.10
N PHE A 66 3.99 -3.41 -19.47
CA PHE A 66 5.40 -3.30 -19.86
C PHE A 66 5.70 -3.69 -21.32
N PRO A 67 5.17 -4.80 -21.88
CA PRO A 67 5.37 -5.17 -23.28
C PRO A 67 4.81 -4.14 -24.28
N ALA A 68 3.88 -3.28 -23.86
CA ALA A 68 3.32 -2.23 -24.71
C ALA A 68 4.29 -1.06 -24.94
N PHE A 69 5.30 -0.90 -24.08
CA PHE A 69 6.30 0.17 -24.18
C PHE A 69 7.66 -0.31 -24.67
N VAL A 70 7.95 -1.60 -24.50
CA VAL A 70 9.25 -2.17 -24.85
C VAL A 70 9.08 -3.50 -25.57
N ASP A 71 9.69 -3.63 -26.73
CA ASP A 71 9.75 -4.87 -27.49
C ASP A 71 10.72 -5.85 -26.80
N ILE A 72 10.18 -6.72 -25.96
CA ILE A 72 10.93 -7.67 -25.12
C ILE A 72 11.84 -8.58 -25.96
N SER A 73 11.48 -8.83 -27.23
CA SER A 73 12.27 -9.67 -28.14
C SER A 73 13.55 -9.00 -28.66
N LYS A 74 13.69 -7.68 -28.50
CA LYS A 74 14.86 -6.91 -28.97
C LYS A 74 15.70 -6.30 -27.84
N ILE A 75 15.31 -6.51 -26.58
CA ILE A 75 16.01 -5.98 -25.41
C ILE A 75 17.36 -6.69 -25.23
N SER A 76 18.43 -5.93 -25.15
CA SER A 76 19.73 -6.44 -24.72
C SER A 76 19.83 -6.52 -23.19
N TYR A 77 20.76 -7.33 -22.68
CA TYR A 77 21.08 -7.38 -21.24
C TYR A 77 21.50 -5.99 -20.70
N PHE A 78 22.12 -5.16 -21.55
CA PHE A 78 22.51 -3.80 -21.20
C PHE A 78 21.30 -2.88 -20.99
N ASP A 79 20.32 -2.94 -21.90
CA ASP A 79 19.07 -2.17 -21.81
C ASP A 79 18.26 -2.58 -20.57
N THR A 80 18.25 -3.87 -20.26
CA THR A 80 17.63 -4.39 -19.02
C THR A 80 18.27 -3.78 -17.78
N GLY A 81 19.61 -3.70 -17.74
CA GLY A 81 20.33 -3.07 -16.63
C GLY A 81 19.99 -1.59 -16.47
N ILE A 82 19.82 -0.86 -17.58
CA ILE A 82 19.40 0.55 -17.57
C ILE A 82 17.98 0.67 -17.01
N ILE A 83 17.04 -0.13 -17.50
CA ILE A 83 15.64 -0.09 -17.05
C ILE A 83 15.53 -0.38 -15.55
N ILE A 84 16.25 -1.41 -15.06
CA ILE A 84 16.28 -1.75 -13.63
C ILE A 84 16.85 -0.59 -12.81
N THR A 85 17.95 0.01 -13.27
CA THR A 85 18.61 1.11 -12.56
C THR A 85 17.70 2.33 -12.48
N ILE A 86 17.13 2.77 -13.61
CA ILE A 86 16.22 3.92 -13.65
C ILE A 86 14.99 3.67 -12.76
N THR A 87 14.38 2.49 -12.86
CA THR A 87 13.19 2.14 -12.06
C THR A 87 13.51 2.11 -10.56
N THR A 88 14.67 1.55 -10.19
CA THR A 88 15.12 1.48 -8.80
C THR A 88 15.37 2.87 -8.23
N VAL A 89 16.04 3.76 -8.99
CA VAL A 89 16.30 5.13 -8.54
C VAL A 89 15.00 5.93 -8.46
N ALA A 90 14.14 5.86 -9.47
CA ALA A 90 12.91 6.63 -9.52
C ALA A 90 11.93 6.21 -8.42
N VAL A 91 11.63 4.92 -8.32
CA VAL A 91 10.64 4.41 -7.34
C VAL A 91 11.27 4.27 -5.95
N GLY A 92 12.47 3.70 -5.88
CA GLY A 92 13.19 3.49 -4.62
C GLY A 92 13.61 4.81 -3.99
N GLY A 93 14.09 5.78 -4.76
CA GLY A 93 14.45 7.11 -4.27
C GLY A 93 13.27 7.84 -3.63
N VAL A 94 12.10 7.82 -4.28
CA VAL A 94 10.87 8.40 -3.72
C VAL A 94 10.43 7.67 -2.44
N LYS A 95 10.48 6.33 -2.42
CA LYS A 95 10.17 5.54 -1.21
C LYS A 95 11.13 5.85 -0.06
N LEU A 96 12.43 6.01 -0.33
CA LEU A 96 13.41 6.43 0.67
C LEU A 96 13.09 7.83 1.18
N GLY A 97 12.72 8.77 0.29
CA GLY A 97 12.24 10.09 0.68
C GLY A 97 11.08 10.02 1.68
N TYR A 98 10.05 9.21 1.40
CA TYR A 98 8.96 8.97 2.34
C TYR A 98 9.44 8.36 3.66
N ALA A 99 10.36 7.41 3.63
CA ALA A 99 10.90 6.79 4.84
C ALA A 99 11.65 7.82 5.72
N PHE A 100 12.47 8.70 5.12
CA PHE A 100 13.15 9.79 5.83
C PHE A 100 12.17 10.81 6.41
N MET A 101 11.14 11.19 5.65
CA MET A 101 10.10 12.10 6.15
C MET A 101 9.31 11.46 7.30
N ALA A 102 8.99 10.17 7.21
CA ALA A 102 8.31 9.42 8.25
C ALA A 102 9.15 9.32 9.54
N ASP A 103 10.46 9.11 9.41
CA ASP A 103 11.38 9.10 10.56
C ASP A 103 11.40 10.44 11.31
N ARG A 104 11.49 11.56 10.58
CA ARG A 104 11.39 12.90 11.18
C ARG A 104 10.00 13.19 11.75
N ALA A 105 8.95 12.82 11.02
CA ALA A 105 7.57 13.03 11.45
C ALA A 105 7.23 12.23 12.70
N ARG A 106 7.88 11.08 12.92
CA ARG A 106 7.72 10.26 14.14
C ARG A 106 7.95 11.04 15.42
N LEU A 107 8.85 12.04 15.40
CA LEU A 107 9.12 12.91 16.55
C LEU A 107 8.02 13.95 16.80
N LEU A 108 7.21 14.27 15.78
CA LEU A 108 6.13 15.25 15.83
C LEU A 108 4.74 14.62 16.00
N ILE A 109 4.60 13.32 15.70
CA ILE A 109 3.34 12.59 15.75
C ILE A 109 3.01 12.17 17.19
N SER A 110 2.05 12.89 17.78
CA SER A 110 1.42 12.53 19.06
C SER A 110 0.28 11.52 18.86
N SER A 111 -0.05 10.77 19.91
CA SER A 111 -1.22 9.86 19.97
C SER A 111 -2.53 10.52 19.52
N LYS A 112 -2.71 11.84 19.75
CA LYS A 112 -3.88 12.59 19.27
C LYS A 112 -3.88 12.76 17.75
N ILE A 113 -2.72 13.02 17.15
CA ILE A 113 -2.56 13.20 15.70
C ILE A 113 -2.79 11.86 14.99
N THR A 114 -2.20 10.77 15.50
CA THR A 114 -2.42 9.42 14.97
C THR A 114 -3.90 9.03 15.02
N LYS A 115 -4.61 9.36 16.10
CA LYS A 115 -6.05 9.11 16.20
C LYS A 115 -6.84 9.90 15.16
N GLY A 116 -6.49 11.17 14.93
CA GLY A 116 -7.11 11.99 13.88
C GLY A 116 -6.89 11.42 12.48
N ILE A 117 -5.66 11.00 12.17
CA ILE A 117 -5.32 10.35 10.90
C ILE A 117 -6.08 9.04 10.72
N ASN A 118 -6.16 8.20 11.76
CA ASN A 118 -6.88 6.92 11.69
C ASN A 118 -8.38 7.12 11.46
N ILE A 119 -9.00 8.10 12.11
CA ILE A 119 -10.41 8.44 11.89
C ILE A 119 -10.62 8.98 10.48
N ALA A 120 -9.79 9.91 10.02
CA ALA A 120 -9.90 10.47 8.68
C ALA A 120 -9.75 9.38 7.59
N ALA A 121 -8.73 8.53 7.71
CA ALA A 121 -8.52 7.41 6.81
C ALA A 121 -9.69 6.40 6.87
N GLY A 122 -10.19 6.08 8.08
CA GLY A 122 -11.34 5.21 8.26
C GLY A 122 -12.62 5.76 7.63
N CYS A 123 -12.90 7.06 7.78
CA CYS A 123 -14.02 7.73 7.12
C CYS A 123 -13.92 7.65 5.59
N VAL A 124 -12.73 7.87 5.02
CA VAL A 124 -12.50 7.73 3.58
C VAL A 124 -12.75 6.29 3.12
N MET A 125 -12.25 5.29 3.85
CA MET A 125 -12.48 3.88 3.51
C MET A 125 -13.96 3.50 3.57
N ILE A 126 -14.69 3.95 4.59
CA ILE A 126 -16.15 3.74 4.69
C ILE A 126 -16.86 4.42 3.53
N ALA A 127 -16.54 5.69 3.23
CA ALA A 127 -17.18 6.43 2.15
C ALA A 127 -16.97 5.75 0.79
N VAL A 128 -15.73 5.33 0.50
CA VAL A 128 -15.40 4.57 -0.72
C VAL A 128 -16.14 3.23 -0.73
N GLY A 129 -16.17 2.50 0.39
CA GLY A 129 -16.87 1.22 0.50
C GLY A 129 -18.37 1.34 0.26
N VAL A 130 -19.03 2.33 0.88
CA VAL A 130 -20.45 2.64 0.66
C VAL A 130 -20.69 2.99 -0.80
N PHE A 131 -19.88 3.87 -1.38
CA PHE A 131 -20.00 4.23 -2.79
C PHE A 131 -19.87 3.02 -3.72
N LEU A 132 -18.93 2.10 -3.42
CA LEU A 132 -18.71 0.88 -4.18
C LEU A 132 -19.93 -0.05 -4.13
N VAL A 133 -20.57 -0.17 -2.96
CA VAL A 133 -21.81 -0.94 -2.74
C VAL A 133 -23.01 -0.28 -3.42
N THR A 134 -23.11 1.06 -3.38
CA THR A 134 -24.27 1.77 -3.96
C THR A 134 -24.22 1.78 -5.48
N LYS A 135 -23.01 1.78 -6.06
CA LYS A 135 -22.78 1.72 -7.51
C LYS A 135 -22.58 0.28 -8.01
N ALA A 136 -22.86 -0.73 -7.17
CA ALA A 136 -22.53 -2.12 -7.46
C ALA A 136 -23.37 -2.71 -8.59
#